data_AF-A0A7Y9U922-F1
#
_entry.id   AF-A0A7Y9U922-F1
#
_cell.length_a   1.000
_cell.length_b   1.000
_cell.length_c   1.000
_cell.angle_alpha   90.00
_cell.angle_beta   90.00
_cell.angle_gamma   90.00
#
_symmetry.space_group_name_H-M   'P 1'
#
loop_
_entity.id
_entity.type
_entity.pdbx_description
1 polymer ?
#
loop_
_entity_poly.entity_id
_entity_poly.type
_entity_poly.pdbx_seq_one_letter_code
_entity_poly.pdbx_strand_id
1 'polypeptide(L)' 'MRKLRWGRDGRGKSGGVRVIYYVHSDAMPLYLLTMFAKNERANLTRAECNELAGLVDLLVQIWFER' A
#
# COMPACT_ATOMS: atom_id res chain seq x y z
N MET A 1 -0.74 -6.77 4.62
CA MET A 1 -0.81 -5.78 3.51
C MET A 1 -2.15 -5.90 2.78
N ARG A 2 -2.75 -4.78 2.37
CA ARG A 2 -4.02 -4.71 1.64
C ARG A 2 -3.87 -3.87 0.36
N LYS A 3 -4.75 -4.11 -0.61
CA LYS A 3 -4.81 -3.37 -1.89
C LYS A 3 -6.18 -2.73 -2.05
N LEU A 4 -6.23 -1.41 -2.15
CA LEU A 4 -7.42 -0.63 -2.47
C LEU A 4 -7.37 -0.19 -3.94
N ARG A 5 -8.51 -0.31 -4.63
CA ARG A 5 -8.71 0.27 -5.96
C ARG A 5 -9.48 1.56 -5.79
N TRP A 6 -8.83 2.69 -6.03
CA TRP A 6 -9.42 4.00 -5.86
C TRP A 6 -9.74 4.60 -7.23
N GLY A 7 -11.02 4.93 -7.46
CA GLY A 7 -11.46 5.72 -8.61
C GLY A 7 -11.31 7.22 -8.31
N ARG A 8 -10.64 7.97 -9.16
CA ARG A 8 -10.53 9.43 -9.03
C ARG A 8 -11.56 10.08 -9.95
N ASP A 9 -12.41 10.94 -9.41
CA ASP A 9 -13.37 11.69 -10.21
C ASP A 9 -12.69 12.69 -11.15
N GLY A 10 -13.30 12.95 -12.30
CA GLY A 10 -12.85 13.92 -13.29
C GLY A 10 -11.74 13.44 -14.26
N ARG A 11 -11.27 12.20 -14.17
CA ARG A 11 -10.43 11.57 -15.21
C ARG A 11 -11.15 10.36 -15.81
N GLY A 12 -11.01 10.18 -17.13
CA GLY A 12 -11.64 9.06 -17.86
C GLY A 12 -11.23 7.67 -17.36
N LYS A 13 -11.56 6.60 -18.12
CA LYS A 13 -11.42 5.17 -17.70
C LYS A 13 -10.04 4.75 -17.12
N SER A 14 -8.99 5.53 -17.34
CA SER A 14 -7.61 5.36 -16.86
C SER A 14 -7.25 6.10 -15.56
N GLY A 15 -8.12 6.96 -15.01
CA GLY A 15 -7.80 7.85 -13.88
C GLY A 15 -7.69 7.20 -12.50
N GLY A 16 -8.01 5.91 -12.38
CA GLY A 16 -7.93 5.19 -11.11
C GLY A 16 -6.50 4.88 -10.66
N VAL A 17 -6.30 4.71 -9.36
CA VAL A 17 -5.02 4.33 -8.76
C VAL A 17 -5.20 3.07 -7.91
N ARG A 18 -4.13 2.29 -7.78
CA ARG A 18 -4.05 1.16 -6.86
C ARG A 18 -3.20 1.61 -5.68
N VAL A 19 -3.81 1.58 -4.51
CA VAL A 19 -3.20 1.98 -3.25
C VAL A 19 -2.87 0.72 -2.46
N ILE A 20 -1.62 0.58 -2.04
CA ILE A 20 -1.16 -0.51 -1.19
C ILE A 20 -0.89 0.07 0.18
N TYR A 21 -1.56 -0.49 1.19
CA TYR A 21 -1.50 0.02 2.56
C TYR A 21 -1.39 -1.13 3.56
N TYR A 22 -1.01 -0.77 4.79
CA TYR A 22 -0.90 -1.68 5.91
C TYR A 22 -1.67 -1.16 7.12
N VAL A 23 -2.42 -2.07 7.74
CA VAL A 23 -3.11 -1.89 9.01
C VAL A 23 -2.68 -3.05 9.90
N HIS A 24 -2.24 -2.73 11.11
CA HIS A 24 -1.84 -3.71 12.11
C HIS A 24 -2.96 -3.96 13.13
N SER A 25 -3.35 -2.91 13.86
CA SER A 25 -4.43 -2.87 14.85
C SER A 25 -4.84 -1.41 15.09
N ASP A 26 -5.88 -1.18 15.90
CA ASP A 26 -6.29 0.18 16.29
C ASP A 26 -5.23 0.94 17.10
N ALA A 27 -4.22 0.23 17.63
CA ALA A 27 -3.11 0.82 18.36
C ALA A 27 -2.01 1.41 17.46
N MET A 28 -2.06 1.18 16.14
CA MET A 28 -1.04 1.62 15.18
C MET A 28 -1.70 2.33 13.99
N PRO A 29 -1.14 3.44 13.49
CA PRO A 29 -1.74 4.17 12.39
C PRO A 29 -1.76 3.36 11.10
N LEU A 30 -2.65 3.75 10.19
CA LEU A 30 -2.69 3.27 8.81
C LEU A 30 -1.45 3.77 8.05
N TYR A 31 -0.68 2.85 7.47
CA TYR A 31 0.48 3.18 6.64
C TYR A 31 0.16 3.02 5.16
N LEU A 32 0.32 4.09 4.40
CA LEU A 32 0.39 4.03 2.93
C LEU A 32 1.78 3.55 2.53
N LEU A 33 1.87 2.36 1.92
CA LEU A 33 3.15 1.78 1.53
C LEU A 33 3.57 2.21 0.13
N THR A 34 2.65 2.14 -0.84
CA THR A 34 2.90 2.56 -2.22
C THR A 34 1.59 2.81 -2.97
N MET A 35 1.67 3.53 -4.08
CA MET A 35 0.56 3.81 -4.96
C MET A 35 1.03 3.86 -6.42
N PHE A 36 0.25 3.29 -7.33
CA PHE A 36 0.55 3.31 -8.77
C PHE A 36 -0.73 3.49 -9.60
N ALA A 37 -0.59 4.07 -10.80
CA ALA A 37 -1.72 4.31 -11.67
C ALA A 37 -2.30 2.99 -12.23
N LYS A 38 -3.60 3.01 -12.56
CA LYS A 38 -4.30 1.82 -13.09
C LYS A 38 -3.66 1.26 -14.36
N ASN A 39 -3.07 2.13 -15.18
CA ASN A 39 -2.45 1.80 -16.47
C ASN A 39 -0.96 1.44 -16.38
N GLU A 40 -0.26 1.81 -15.31
CA GLU A 40 1.18 1.54 -15.17
C GLU A 40 1.46 0.10 -14.77
N ARG A 41 0.76 -0.39 -13.75
CA ARG A 41 0.93 -1.76 -13.24
C ARG A 41 -0.39 -2.36 -12.78
N ALA A 42 -0.53 -3.66 -13.00
CA ALA A 42 -1.69 -4.42 -12.52
C ALA A 42 -1.50 -4.91 -11.07
N ASN A 43 -0.31 -5.43 -10.77
CA ASN A 43 0.05 -6.03 -9.48
C ASN A 43 1.53 -5.77 -9.16
N LEU A 44 1.86 -5.88 -7.87
CA LEU A 44 3.24 -5.99 -7.41
C LEU A 44 3.79 -7.38 -7.75
N THR A 45 5.06 -7.44 -8.07
CA THR A 45 5.81 -8.69 -8.20
C THR A 45 6.02 -9.33 -6.84
N ARG A 46 6.37 -10.61 -6.81
CA ARG A 46 6.67 -11.31 -5.55
C ARG A 46 7.88 -10.69 -4.82
N ALA A 47 8.88 -10.21 -5.55
CA ALA A 47 10.04 -9.54 -4.98
C ALA A 47 9.64 -8.24 -4.26
N GLU A 48 8.86 -7.39 -4.91
CA GLU A 48 8.36 -6.13 -4.31
C GLU A 48 7.47 -6.39 -3.10
N CYS A 49 6.64 -7.46 -3.12
CA CYS A 49 5.87 -7.86 -1.96
C CYS A 49 6.76 -8.24 -0.76
N ASN A 50 7.87 -8.95 -1.02
CA ASN A 50 8.81 -9.35 0.03
C ASN A 50 9.56 -8.14 0.61
N GLU A 51 10.00 -7.22 -0.24
CA GLU A 51 10.64 -5.96 0.20
C GLU A 51 9.69 -5.13 1.08
N LEU A 52 8.43 -4.98 0.65
CA LEU A 52 7.44 -4.25 1.43
C LEU A 52 7.03 -4.99 2.71
N ALA A 53 7.12 -6.31 2.76
CA ALA A 53 6.92 -7.07 3.99
C ALA A 53 8.02 -6.76 5.01
N GLY A 54 9.29 -6.75 4.60
CA GLY A 54 10.40 -6.36 5.47
C GLY A 54 10.29 -4.93 5.99
N LEU A 55 9.83 -3.99 5.14
CA LEU A 55 9.53 -2.63 5.58
C LEU A 55 8.42 -2.58 6.64
N VAL A 56 7.36 -3.37 6.45
CA VAL A 56 6.25 -3.46 7.41
C VAL A 56 6.73 -4.00 8.76
N ASP A 57 7.57 -5.03 8.76
CA ASP A 57 8.12 -5.60 10.00
C ASP A 57 8.90 -4.54 10.78
N LEU A 58 9.72 -3.75 10.08
CA LEU A 58 10.46 -2.64 10.68
C LEU A 58 9.51 -1.55 11.22
N LEU A 59 8.45 -1.19 10.49
CA LEU A 59 7.46 -0.21 10.95
C LEU A 59 6.74 -0.66 12.22
N VAL A 60 6.39 -1.94 12.30
CA VAL A 60 5.73 -2.54 13.48
C VAL A 60 6.68 -2.51 14.66
N GLN A 61 7.92 -2.94 14.47
CA GLN A 61 8.95 -2.91 15.50
C GLN A 61 9.16 -1.48 16.04
N ILE A 62 9.40 -0.51 15.15
CA ILE A 62 9.60 0.90 15.53
C ILE A 62 8.38 1.47 16.27
N TRP A 63 7.17 1.09 15.89
CA TRP A 63 5.96 1.62 16.55
C TRP A 63 5.81 1.11 17.98
N PHE A 64 6.09 -0.17 18.22
CA PHE A 64 5.89 -0.80 19.54
C PHE A 64 7.13 -0.75 20.45
N GLU A 65 8.32 -0.50 19.91
CA GLU A 65 9.54 -0.25 20.71
C GLU A 65 9.66 1.21 21.17
N ARG A 66 8.77 2.10 20.72
CA ARG A 66 8.62 3.47 21.23
C ARG A 66 7.73 3.51 22.47
#